data_AF-A0A914I8D1-F1
#
_entry.id   AF-A0A914I8D1-F1
#
_cell.length_a   1.000
_cell.length_b   1.000
_cell.length_c   1.000
_cell.angle_alpha   90.00
_cell.angle_beta   90.00
_cell.angle_gamma   90.00
#
_symmetry.space_group_name_H-M   'P 1'
#
loop_
_entity.id
_entity.type
_entity.pdbx_description
1 polymer ?
#
loop_
_entity_poly.entity_id
_entity_poly.type
_entity_poly.pdbx_seq_one_letter_code
_entity_poly.pdbx_strand_id
1 'polypeptide(L)'
;MVNSELLQKHVQQLKMGKPAAIDYYKELFSKHSDVAEAYGGIEPDAVGRSQRYVMLAINELQAFVQMPTNLADDRSWRSALSNFKEHYSDADVPLKYFGKTKDAFLTVLQKHAGGLNAEQKKNWEELMEKANADMKKWGWL
;
A
#
# COMPACT_ATOMS: atom_id res chain seq x y z
N MET A 1 4.10 -15.84 -11.32
CA MET A 1 4.18 -14.74 -12.31
C MET A 1 2.92 -13.95 -12.12
N VAL A 2 3.04 -12.66 -11.81
CA VAL A 2 1.90 -11.80 -11.47
C VAL A 2 1.02 -11.57 -12.70
N ASN A 3 -0.27 -11.87 -12.59
CA ASN A 3 -1.29 -11.54 -13.57
C ASN A 3 -1.76 -10.09 -13.37
N SER A 4 -1.12 -9.15 -14.06
CA SER A 4 -1.42 -7.72 -13.93
C SER A 4 -2.85 -7.36 -14.32
N GLU A 5 -3.42 -7.99 -15.35
CA GLU A 5 -4.79 -7.71 -15.81
C GLU A 5 -5.83 -8.09 -14.76
N LEU A 6 -5.65 -9.23 -14.08
CA LEU A 6 -6.49 -9.64 -12.96
C LEU A 6 -6.49 -8.58 -11.85
N LEU A 7 -5.30 -8.10 -11.49
CA LEU A 7 -5.13 -7.11 -10.43
C LEU A 7 -5.69 -5.74 -10.84
N GLN A 8 -5.50 -5.33 -12.10
CA GLN A 8 -6.09 -4.10 -12.65
C GLN A 8 -7.61 -4.11 -12.60
N LYS A 9 -8.25 -5.23 -13.01
CA LYS A 9 -9.71 -5.39 -12.91
C LYS A 9 -10.18 -5.39 -11.46
N HIS A 10 -9.39 -5.95 -10.54
CA HIS A 10 -9.73 -5.96 -9.13
C HIS A 10 -9.67 -4.55 -8.51
N VAL A 11 -8.62 -3.75 -8.77
CA VAL A 11 -8.55 -2.38 -8.23
C VAL A 11 -9.65 -1.46 -8.76
N GLN A 12 -10.20 -1.73 -9.95
CA GLN A 12 -11.36 -0.97 -10.47
C GLN A 12 -12.61 -1.10 -9.58
N GLN A 13 -12.68 -2.16 -8.76
CA GLN A 13 -13.78 -2.37 -7.81
C GLN A 13 -13.52 -1.67 -6.47
N LEU A 14 -12.31 -1.18 -6.22
CA LEU A 14 -11.93 -0.53 -4.97
C LEU A 14 -12.65 0.80 -4.81
N LYS A 15 -13.48 0.90 -3.76
CA LYS A 15 -14.10 2.14 -3.34
C LYS A 15 -13.08 2.99 -2.57
N MET A 16 -12.18 3.63 -3.32
CA MET A 16 -11.15 4.52 -2.76
C MET A 16 -11.80 5.74 -2.10
N GLY A 17 -11.50 5.97 -0.82
CA GLY A 17 -12.04 7.09 -0.06
C GLY A 17 -11.68 7.03 1.42
N LYS A 18 -12.23 7.97 2.20
CA LYS A 18 -11.94 8.09 3.64
C LYS A 18 -12.12 6.77 4.41
N PRO A 19 -13.16 5.93 4.19
CA PRO A 19 -13.30 4.66 4.90
C PRO A 19 -12.14 3.68 4.63
N ALA A 20 -11.75 3.51 3.37
CA ALA A 20 -10.63 2.64 2.99
C ALA A 20 -9.30 3.12 3.59
N ALA A 21 -9.08 4.43 3.57
CA ALA A 21 -7.90 5.07 4.16
C ALA A 21 -7.82 4.87 5.68
N ILE A 22 -8.93 5.02 6.39
CA ILE A 22 -9.00 4.79 7.85
C ILE A 22 -8.72 3.32 8.16
N ASP A 23 -9.39 2.41 7.47
CA ASP A 23 -9.19 0.97 7.70
C ASP A 23 -7.75 0.56 7.41
N TYR A 24 -7.12 1.13 6.38
CA TYR A 24 -5.73 0.87 6.04
C TYR A 24 -4.77 1.20 7.18
N TYR A 25 -4.75 2.46 7.63
CA TYR A 25 -3.82 2.88 8.69
C TYR A 25 -4.21 2.36 10.07
N LYS A 26 -5.49 2.17 10.35
CA LYS A 26 -5.91 1.48 11.58
C LYS A 26 -5.36 0.06 11.63
N GLU A 27 -5.49 -0.70 10.54
CA GLU A 27 -4.97 -2.06 10.44
C GLU A 27 -3.43 -2.08 10.53
N LEU A 28 -2.75 -1.18 9.79
CA LEU A 28 -1.29 -1.07 9.80
C LEU A 28 -0.76 -0.73 11.20
N PHE A 29 -1.27 0.32 11.83
CA PHE A 29 -0.77 0.82 13.11
C PHE A 29 -1.14 -0.09 14.29
N SER A 30 -2.27 -0.80 14.21
CA SER A 30 -2.61 -1.79 15.24
C SER A 30 -1.67 -3.00 15.25
N LYS A 31 -1.16 -3.41 14.08
CA LYS A 31 -0.20 -4.51 13.94
C LYS A 31 1.26 -4.08 14.09
N HIS A 32 1.55 -2.83 13.78
CA HIS A 32 2.90 -2.29 13.68
C HIS A 32 2.97 -0.92 14.35
N SER A 33 2.98 -0.90 15.68
CA SER A 33 3.09 0.34 16.47
C SER A 33 4.36 1.12 16.15
N ASP A 34 5.45 0.45 15.79
CA ASP A 34 6.69 1.12 15.37
C ASP A 34 6.57 1.90 14.06
N VAL A 35 5.66 1.48 13.18
CA VAL A 35 5.28 2.24 11.98
C VAL A 35 4.44 3.44 12.38
N ALA A 36 3.49 3.27 13.30
CA ALA A 36 2.66 4.37 13.81
C ALA A 36 3.52 5.48 14.45
N GLU A 37 4.52 5.10 15.25
CA GLU A 37 5.51 6.01 15.83
C GLU A 37 6.29 6.77 14.76
N ALA A 38 6.73 6.09 13.70
CA ALA A 38 7.44 6.74 12.59
C ALA A 38 6.58 7.79 11.88
N TYR A 39 5.26 7.60 11.81
CA TYR A 39 4.33 8.59 11.27
C TYR A 39 3.96 9.71 12.27
N GLY A 40 4.48 9.68 13.50
CA GLY A 40 4.26 10.69 14.54
C GLY A 40 3.35 10.27 15.69
N GLY A 41 3.15 8.97 15.91
CA GLY A 41 2.54 8.41 17.13
C GLY A 41 1.04 8.68 17.27
N ILE A 42 0.22 8.03 16.43
CA ILE A 42 -1.24 8.07 16.54
C ILE A 42 -1.82 6.73 16.98
N GLU A 43 -2.80 6.79 17.89
CA GLU A 43 -3.62 5.63 18.22
C GLU A 43 -4.43 5.14 17.00
N PRO A 44 -4.46 3.84 16.69
CA PRO A 44 -5.15 3.32 15.50
C PRO A 44 -6.62 3.76 15.37
N ASP A 45 -7.35 3.82 16.48
CA ASP A 45 -8.76 4.25 16.50
C ASP A 45 -8.95 5.77 16.32
N ALA A 46 -7.88 6.56 16.47
CA ALA A 46 -7.92 8.00 16.29
C ALA A 46 -7.64 8.44 14.85
N VAL A 47 -7.15 7.54 13.97
CA VAL A 47 -6.78 7.84 12.57
C VAL A 47 -7.87 8.62 11.83
N GLY A 48 -9.13 8.20 11.93
CA GLY A 48 -10.24 8.84 11.22
C GLY A 48 -10.59 10.27 11.65
N ARG A 49 -10.07 10.71 12.80
CA ARG A 49 -10.24 12.07 13.34
C ARG A 49 -9.17 13.03 12.82
N SER A 50 -8.08 12.53 12.24
CA SER A 50 -7.00 13.35 11.71
C SER A 50 -6.99 13.38 10.19
N GLN A 51 -7.26 14.54 9.62
CA GLN A 51 -7.23 14.73 8.17
C GLN A 51 -5.84 14.44 7.58
N ARG A 52 -4.76 14.73 8.33
CA ARG A 52 -3.38 14.42 7.90
C ARG A 52 -3.21 12.93 7.61
N TYR A 53 -3.55 12.07 8.57
CA TYR A 53 -3.40 10.62 8.42
C TYR A 53 -4.33 10.04 7.36
N VAL A 54 -5.55 10.57 7.24
CA VAL A 54 -6.46 10.17 6.16
C VAL A 54 -5.86 10.49 4.78
N MET A 55 -5.30 11.69 4.60
CA MET A 55 -4.67 12.09 3.32
C MET A 55 -3.42 11.25 3.01
N LEU A 56 -2.57 11.01 4.01
CA LEU A 56 -1.40 10.15 3.85
C LEU A 56 -1.81 8.73 3.41
N ALA A 57 -2.78 8.12 4.08
CA ALA A 57 -3.29 6.81 3.69
C ALA A 57 -3.87 6.78 2.28
N ILE A 58 -4.60 7.83 1.86
CA ILE A 58 -5.13 7.93 0.50
C ILE A 58 -3.99 7.95 -0.53
N ASN A 59 -2.94 8.74 -0.29
CA ASN A 59 -1.80 8.84 -1.21
C ASN A 59 -1.06 7.50 -1.33
N GLU A 60 -0.85 6.81 -0.20
CA GLU A 60 -0.19 5.50 -0.19
C GLU A 60 -1.04 4.43 -0.91
N LEU A 61 -2.35 4.41 -0.65
CA LEU A 61 -3.29 3.52 -1.35
C LEU A 61 -3.34 3.81 -2.86
N GLN A 62 -3.24 5.07 -3.27
CA GLN A 62 -3.14 5.44 -4.69
C GLN A 62 -1.86 4.88 -5.32
N ALA A 63 -0.72 4.91 -4.62
CA ALA A 63 0.51 4.30 -5.12
C ALA A 63 0.35 2.78 -5.31
N PHE A 64 -0.31 2.07 -4.38
CA PHE A 64 -0.55 0.62 -4.53
C PHE A 64 -1.39 0.28 -5.77
N VAL A 65 -2.48 1.01 -6.01
CA VAL A 65 -3.38 0.68 -7.14
C VAL A 65 -2.77 0.96 -8.52
N GLN A 66 -1.69 1.75 -8.58
CA GLN A 66 -0.95 2.00 -9.82
C GLN A 66 0.06 0.89 -10.14
N MET A 67 0.47 0.08 -9.17
CA MET A 67 1.49 -0.97 -9.38
C MET A 67 1.12 -1.94 -10.51
N PRO A 68 -0.09 -2.52 -10.58
CA PRO A 68 -0.43 -3.49 -11.63
C PRO A 68 -0.37 -2.93 -13.05
N THR A 69 -0.63 -1.62 -13.23
CA THR A 69 -0.62 -0.96 -14.54
C THR A 69 0.80 -0.74 -15.06
N ASN A 70 1.77 -0.61 -14.16
CA ASN A 70 3.15 -0.26 -14.50
C ASN A 70 4.10 -1.46 -14.53
N LEU A 71 3.58 -2.68 -14.33
CA LEU A 71 4.40 -3.88 -14.18
C LEU A 71 5.08 -4.36 -15.47
N ALA A 72 4.53 -4.01 -16.64
CA ALA A 72 4.99 -4.54 -17.92
C ALA A 72 6.30 -3.91 -18.43
N ASP A 73 6.66 -2.73 -17.94
CA ASP A 73 7.84 -1.97 -18.37
C ASP A 73 8.70 -1.60 -17.16
N ASP A 74 9.99 -1.95 -17.19
CA ASP A 74 10.91 -1.76 -16.06
C ASP A 74 11.06 -0.29 -15.65
N ARG A 75 11.04 0.63 -16.61
CA ARG A 75 11.13 2.07 -16.33
C ARG A 75 9.88 2.56 -15.61
N SER A 76 8.71 2.18 -16.11
CA SER A 76 7.40 2.50 -15.52
C SER A 76 7.25 1.86 -14.14
N TRP A 77 7.69 0.61 -13.98
CA TRP A 77 7.70 -0.11 -12.71
C TRP A 77 8.55 0.62 -11.65
N ARG A 78 9.78 0.98 -12.02
CA ARG A 78 10.66 1.76 -11.14
C ARG A 78 10.05 3.12 -10.78
N SER A 79 9.41 3.79 -11.75
CA SER A 79 8.70 5.04 -11.51
C SER A 79 7.53 4.86 -10.53
N ALA A 80 6.72 3.81 -10.70
CA ALA A 80 5.61 3.51 -9.81
C ALA A 80 6.09 3.24 -8.38
N LEU A 81 7.21 2.54 -8.21
CA LEU A 81 7.81 2.31 -6.89
C LEU A 81 8.44 3.57 -6.29
N SER A 82 8.90 4.53 -7.12
CA SER A 82 9.39 5.83 -6.64
C SER A 82 8.30 6.64 -5.93
N ASN A 83 7.02 6.46 -6.31
CA ASN A 83 5.90 7.12 -5.62
C ASN A 83 5.83 6.74 -4.13
N PHE A 84 6.18 5.51 -3.77
CA PHE A 84 6.30 5.13 -2.35
C PHE A 84 7.47 5.83 -1.69
N LYS A 85 8.61 5.95 -2.37
CA LYS A 85 9.76 6.68 -1.83
C LYS A 85 9.40 8.14 -1.55
N GLU A 86 8.70 8.80 -2.47
CA GLU A 86 8.23 10.18 -2.31
C GLU A 86 7.24 10.28 -1.14
N HIS A 87 6.21 9.44 -1.10
CA HIS A 87 5.22 9.43 -0.01
C HIS A 87 5.87 9.23 1.37
N TYR A 88 6.79 8.28 1.48
CA TYR A 88 7.49 7.99 2.72
C TYR A 88 8.43 9.14 3.10
N SER A 89 9.13 9.73 2.13
CA SER A 89 10.00 10.90 2.36
C SER A 89 9.20 12.13 2.81
N ASP A 90 8.07 12.42 2.19
CA ASP A 90 7.20 13.56 2.53
C ASP A 90 6.59 13.41 3.93
N ALA A 91 6.40 12.17 4.38
CA ALA A 91 5.93 11.85 5.73
C ALA A 91 7.06 11.75 6.77
N ASP A 92 8.33 11.88 6.38
CA ASP A 92 9.53 11.62 7.20
C ASP A 92 9.57 10.18 7.77
N VAL A 93 9.09 9.22 6.99
CA VAL A 93 8.99 7.80 7.36
C VAL A 93 10.04 6.98 6.60
N PRO A 94 10.83 6.15 7.30
CA PRO A 94 11.77 5.23 6.65
C PRO A 94 11.08 4.23 5.70
N LEU A 95 11.53 4.17 4.45
CA LEU A 95 10.98 3.24 3.43
C LEU A 95 11.07 1.76 3.84
N LYS A 96 11.98 1.40 4.77
CA LYS A 96 12.08 0.05 5.35
C LYS A 96 10.75 -0.50 5.89
N TYR A 97 9.80 0.38 6.23
CA TYR A 97 8.47 0.00 6.69
C TYR A 97 7.52 -0.44 5.58
N PHE A 98 7.84 -0.22 4.29
CA PHE A 98 7.02 -0.66 3.16
C PHE A 98 6.64 -2.14 3.26
N GLY A 99 7.57 -3.02 3.67
CA GLY A 99 7.30 -4.45 3.78
C GLY A 99 6.21 -4.83 4.80
N LYS A 100 5.87 -3.93 5.73
CA LYS A 100 4.83 -4.12 6.75
C LYS A 100 3.43 -3.73 6.28
N THR A 101 3.32 -3.09 5.13
CA THR A 101 2.04 -2.59 4.60
C THR A 101 1.17 -3.66 3.97
N LYS A 102 1.76 -4.81 3.58
CA LYS A 102 1.11 -5.87 2.80
C LYS A 102 -0.21 -6.30 3.40
N ASP A 103 -0.20 -6.72 4.66
CA ASP A 103 -1.41 -7.29 5.28
C ASP A 103 -2.51 -6.24 5.41
N ALA A 104 -2.15 -5.00 5.75
CA ALA A 104 -3.10 -3.90 5.83
C ALA A 104 -3.74 -3.58 4.47
N PHE A 105 -2.93 -3.59 3.41
CA PHE A 105 -3.44 -3.37 2.05
C PHE A 105 -4.36 -4.51 1.58
N LEU A 106 -4.00 -5.77 1.85
CA LEU A 106 -4.87 -6.91 1.52
C LEU A 106 -6.20 -6.87 2.28
N THR A 107 -6.21 -6.45 3.55
CA THR A 107 -7.43 -6.23 4.33
C THR A 107 -8.32 -5.15 3.70
N VAL A 108 -7.71 -4.07 3.20
CA VAL A 108 -8.45 -3.00 2.51
C VAL A 108 -9.11 -3.53 1.23
N LEU A 109 -8.38 -4.28 0.41
CA LEU A 109 -8.95 -4.89 -0.80
C LEU A 109 -10.11 -5.84 -0.46
N GLN A 110 -9.91 -6.71 0.53
CA GLN A 110 -10.94 -7.64 0.99
C GLN A 110 -12.24 -6.93 1.43
N LYS A 111 -12.14 -5.75 2.02
CA LYS A 111 -13.29 -4.99 2.54
C LYS A 111 -13.90 -4.02 1.53
N HIS A 112 -13.07 -3.39 0.70
CA HIS A 112 -13.46 -2.24 -0.12
C HIS A 112 -13.42 -2.48 -1.63
N ALA A 113 -12.87 -3.60 -2.10
CA ALA A 113 -12.76 -3.94 -3.53
C ALA A 113 -13.69 -5.10 -3.95
N GLY A 114 -14.77 -5.36 -3.19
CA GLY A 114 -15.73 -6.42 -3.52
C GLY A 114 -15.32 -7.82 -3.04
N GLY A 115 -14.26 -7.92 -2.25
CA GLY A 115 -13.71 -9.17 -1.73
C GLY A 115 -12.31 -9.43 -2.24
N LEU A 116 -11.62 -10.44 -1.69
CA LEU A 116 -10.31 -10.86 -2.17
C LEU A 116 -10.28 -12.39 -2.25
N ASN A 117 -10.42 -12.93 -3.46
CA ASN A 117 -10.37 -14.38 -3.66
C ASN A 117 -8.92 -14.91 -3.59
N ALA A 118 -8.75 -16.23 -3.54
CA ALA A 118 -7.45 -16.87 -3.37
C ALA A 118 -6.45 -16.54 -4.50
N GLU A 119 -6.92 -16.46 -5.75
CA GLU A 119 -6.08 -16.14 -6.90
C GLU A 119 -5.62 -14.68 -6.87
N GLN A 120 -6.54 -13.74 -6.61
CA GLN A 120 -6.23 -12.33 -6.45
C GLN A 120 -5.26 -12.10 -5.29
N LYS A 121 -5.49 -12.76 -4.14
CA LYS A 121 -4.62 -12.68 -2.97
C LYS A 121 -3.20 -13.10 -3.32
N LYS A 122 -3.04 -14.28 -3.92
CA LYS A 122 -1.74 -14.79 -4.34
C LYS A 122 -1.03 -13.83 -5.30
N ASN A 123 -1.74 -13.28 -6.28
CA ASN A 123 -1.15 -12.34 -7.24
C ASN A 123 -0.72 -11.02 -6.58
N TRP A 124 -1.49 -10.51 -5.61
CA TRP A 124 -1.10 -9.33 -4.84
C TRP A 124 0.10 -9.59 -3.94
N GLU A 125 0.15 -10.75 -3.30
CA GLU A 125 1.30 -11.18 -2.49
C GLU A 125 2.56 -11.26 -3.36
N GLU A 126 2.50 -11.92 -4.52
CA GLU A 126 3.61 -12.00 -5.48
C GLU A 126 4.04 -10.59 -5.96
N LEU A 127 3.09 -9.68 -6.22
CA LEU A 127 3.41 -8.30 -6.64
C LEU A 127 4.11 -7.50 -5.54
N MET A 128 3.63 -7.61 -4.30
CA MET A 128 4.23 -6.94 -3.14
C MET A 128 5.62 -7.50 -2.82
N GLU A 129 5.82 -8.81 -2.98
CA GLU A 129 7.13 -9.46 -2.85
C GLU A 129 8.10 -8.97 -3.94
N LYS A 130 7.65 -8.89 -5.20
CA LYS A 130 8.44 -8.31 -6.29
C LYS A 130 8.82 -6.86 -5.99
N ALA A 131 7.88 -6.03 -5.55
CA ALA A 131 8.14 -4.63 -5.19
C ALA A 131 9.22 -4.54 -4.10
N ASN A 132 9.11 -5.35 -3.05
CA ASN A 132 10.09 -5.38 -1.97
C ASN A 132 11.48 -5.83 -2.46
N ALA A 133 11.52 -6.88 -3.29
CA ALA A 133 12.76 -7.41 -3.85
C ALA A 133 13.46 -6.41 -4.79
N ASP A 134 12.71 -5.74 -5.66
CA ASP A 134 13.26 -4.76 -6.60
C ASP A 134 13.76 -3.50 -5.88
N MET A 135 13.01 -2.99 -4.89
CA MET A 135 13.46 -1.86 -4.08
C MET A 135 14.74 -2.18 -3.29
N LYS A 136 14.88 -3.40 -2.77
CA LYS A 136 16.15 -3.88 -2.17
C LYS A 136 17.27 -3.95 -3.20
N LYS A 137 17.01 -4.52 -4.38
CA LYS A 137 17.99 -4.62 -5.47
C LYS A 137 18.52 -3.25 -5.90
N TRP A 138 17.71 -2.20 -5.82
CA TRP A 138 18.10 -0.82 -6.14
C TRP A 138 18.69 -0.04 -4.96
N GLY A 139 18.82 -0.66 -3.78
CA GLY A 139 19.38 -0.02 -2.58
C GLY A 139 18.47 1.02 -1.95
N TRP A 140 17.15 0.90 -2.12
CA TRP A 140 16.17 1.80 -1.49
C TRP A 140 15.70 1.30 -0.12
N LEU A 141 15.79 -0.02 0.11
CA LEU A 141 15.43 -0.74 1.33
C LEU A 141 16.66 -1.38 1.97
#